data_AF-A0A7P0Z409-F1
#
_entry.id   AF-A0A7P0Z409-F1
#
_cell.length_a   1.000
_cell.length_b   1.000
_cell.length_c   1.000
_cell.angle_alpha   90.00
_cell.angle_beta   90.00
_cell.angle_gamma   90.00
#
_symmetry.space_group_name_H-M   'P 1'
#
loop_
_entity.id
_entity.type
_entity.pdbx_description
1 polymer ?
#
loop_
_entity_poly.entity_id
_entity_poly.type
_entity_poly.pdbx_seq_one_letter_code
_entity_poly.pdbx_strand_id
1 'polypeptide(L)'
;MYHGMNPSNGDGFLEQQQQQQQPQSPQRLLAVILWFQLALCFGPAQLTGGFDDLQVCADPGIPENGFRTPSGGVFFEGSVARFHCQDGFKLKGATKRLCLKHFNGTLGWIPSDNSICVQEAASARLEPA
;
A
#
# COMPACT_ATOMS: atom_id res chain seq x y z
N MET A 1 63.78 -4.82 -40.84
CA MET A 1 64.01 -5.68 -39.67
C MET A 1 63.87 -4.82 -38.42
N TYR A 2 63.05 -5.29 -37.48
CA TYR A 2 62.78 -4.90 -36.08
C TYR A 2 63.93 -4.15 -35.35
N HIS A 3 63.78 -3.31 -34.31
CA HIS A 3 62.92 -3.22 -33.10
C HIS A 3 62.95 -1.72 -32.64
N GLY A 4 62.09 -1.09 -31.83
CA GLY A 4 61.23 -1.53 -30.73
C GLY A 4 61.96 -1.46 -29.38
N MET A 5 61.94 -0.33 -28.65
CA MET A 5 62.15 -0.28 -27.18
C MET A 5 61.58 1.00 -26.54
N ASN A 6 60.69 0.80 -25.55
CA ASN A 6 60.16 1.76 -24.58
C ASN A 6 60.94 1.59 -23.26
N PRO A 7 61.30 2.66 -22.52
CA PRO A 7 61.76 2.53 -21.14
C PRO A 7 60.66 2.91 -20.14
N SER A 8 60.54 2.02 -19.16
CA SER A 8 59.63 1.99 -18.03
C SER A 8 59.80 3.15 -17.05
N ASN A 9 58.73 3.52 -16.35
CA ASN A 9 58.83 4.25 -15.09
C ASN A 9 58.10 3.44 -14.01
N GLY A 10 58.89 2.65 -13.26
CA GLY A 10 58.44 1.91 -12.09
C GLY A 10 58.36 2.79 -10.86
N ASP A 11 57.24 2.67 -10.17
CA ASP A 11 57.00 2.68 -8.73
C ASP A 11 57.92 3.50 -7.80
N GLY A 12 57.37 4.61 -7.32
CA GLY A 12 57.74 5.26 -6.06
C GLY A 12 56.58 5.20 -5.08
N PHE A 13 56.45 4.08 -4.37
CA PHE A 13 55.66 3.94 -3.15
C PHE A 13 56.56 4.30 -1.96
N LEU A 14 56.30 5.41 -1.25
CA LEU A 14 56.45 5.59 0.21
C LEU A 14 56.23 7.05 0.64
N GLU A 15 55.63 7.22 1.83
CA GLU A 15 55.29 8.45 2.58
C GLU A 15 53.95 9.14 2.28
N GLN A 16 52.80 8.53 2.57
CA GLN A 16 52.24 8.61 3.94
C GLN A 16 52.58 9.93 4.69
N GLN A 17 51.63 10.83 4.83
CA GLN A 17 50.89 11.09 6.09
C GLN A 17 50.26 12.48 6.12
N GLN A 18 48.93 12.48 6.30
CA GLN A 18 48.24 13.20 7.38
C GLN A 18 48.14 14.74 7.31
N GLN A 19 46.88 15.21 7.16
CA GLN A 19 46.37 16.57 7.48
C GLN A 19 46.95 17.70 6.61
N GLN A 20 46.19 18.56 5.91
CA GLN A 20 45.08 19.37 6.42
C GLN A 20 44.51 20.20 5.24
N GLN A 21 43.18 20.35 5.18
CA GLN A 21 42.43 21.38 4.44
C GLN A 21 42.43 21.37 2.88
N GLN A 22 41.46 20.67 2.26
CA GLN A 22 41.00 21.07 0.92
C GLN A 22 40.25 22.42 1.08
N PRO A 23 40.63 23.50 0.36
CA PRO A 23 40.03 24.82 0.55
C PRO A 23 38.53 24.78 0.23
N GLN A 24 37.72 25.32 1.13
CA GLN A 24 36.29 25.58 0.93
C GLN A 24 36.11 26.48 -0.30
N SER A 25 35.95 25.88 -1.49
CA SER A 25 35.48 26.62 -2.65
C SER A 25 33.95 26.80 -2.51
N PRO A 26 33.43 28.04 -2.55
CA PRO A 26 32.01 28.33 -2.36
C PRO A 26 31.12 27.62 -3.41
N GLN A 27 31.72 27.16 -4.51
CA GLN A 27 31.05 26.42 -5.57
C GLN A 27 30.67 24.98 -5.19
N ARG A 28 31.37 24.33 -4.25
CA ARG A 28 30.98 22.98 -3.79
C ARG A 28 29.80 23.00 -2.83
N LEU A 29 29.67 24.04 -2.01
CA LEU A 29 28.48 24.24 -1.19
C LEU A 29 27.25 24.48 -2.06
N LEU A 30 27.35 25.30 -3.11
CA LEU A 30 26.24 25.53 -4.05
C LEU A 30 25.85 24.23 -4.78
N ALA A 31 26.83 23.43 -5.23
CA ALA A 31 26.53 22.15 -5.87
C ALA A 31 25.85 21.16 -4.90
N VAL A 32 26.31 21.10 -3.64
CA VAL A 32 25.70 20.24 -2.60
C VAL A 32 24.29 20.73 -2.26
N ILE A 33 24.10 22.03 -2.07
CA ILE A 33 22.78 22.62 -1.83
C ILE A 33 21.87 22.36 -3.02
N LEU A 34 22.30 22.62 -4.26
CA LEU A 34 21.52 22.33 -5.45
C LEU A 34 21.19 20.85 -5.57
N TRP A 35 22.10 19.95 -5.20
CA TRP A 35 21.86 18.51 -5.19
C TRP A 35 20.87 18.09 -4.10
N PHE A 36 20.95 18.67 -2.91
CA PHE A 36 19.94 18.49 -1.86
C PHE A 36 18.58 19.08 -2.26
N GLN A 37 18.56 20.26 -2.87
CA GLN A 37 17.33 20.89 -3.39
C GLN A 37 16.73 20.05 -4.53
N LEU A 38 17.53 19.52 -5.46
CA LEU A 38 17.07 18.57 -6.47
C LEU A 38 16.56 17.28 -5.82
N ALA A 39 17.27 16.71 -4.86
CA ALA A 39 16.85 15.49 -4.16
C ALA A 39 15.64 15.69 -3.25
N LEU A 40 15.33 16.93 -2.84
CA LEU A 40 14.12 17.29 -2.09
C LEU A 40 12.95 17.62 -3.04
N CYS A 41 13.21 18.27 -4.18
CA CYS A 41 12.21 18.58 -5.21
C CYS A 41 11.82 17.36 -6.07
N PHE A 42 12.77 16.46 -6.33
CA PHE A 42 12.60 15.15 -6.98
C PHE A 42 12.72 14.00 -5.97
N GLY A 43 12.70 14.31 -4.67
CA GLY A 43 12.51 13.31 -3.63
C GLY A 43 11.17 12.61 -3.82
N PRO A 44 10.92 11.46 -3.17
CA PRO A 44 9.75 10.63 -3.46
C PRO A 44 8.48 11.28 -2.90
N ALA A 45 8.06 12.39 -3.49
CA ALA A 45 6.70 12.85 -3.41
C ALA A 45 5.86 11.84 -4.22
N GLN A 46 5.29 10.89 -3.48
CA GLN A 46 4.18 10.01 -3.87
C GLN A 46 4.48 8.87 -4.86
N LEU A 47 5.26 7.87 -4.45
CA LEU A 47 5.05 6.49 -4.92
C LEU A 47 4.23 5.64 -3.94
N THR A 48 3.58 6.28 -2.96
CA THR A 48 2.47 5.67 -2.25
C THR A 48 1.23 5.88 -3.10
N GLY A 49 0.97 4.95 -4.03
CA GLY A 49 -0.25 4.93 -4.81
C GLY A 49 -1.46 4.99 -3.89
N GLY A 50 -2.08 6.16 -3.82
CA GLY A 50 -3.43 6.28 -3.28
C GLY A 50 -4.36 5.61 -4.27
N PHE A 51 -4.90 4.47 -3.89
CA PHE A 51 -6.03 3.82 -4.55
C PHE A 51 -7.34 4.65 -4.40
N ASP A 52 -7.25 5.91 -3.96
CA ASP A 52 -8.37 6.80 -3.66
C ASP A 52 -8.93 7.55 -4.88
N ASP A 53 -8.34 7.42 -6.08
CA ASP A 53 -8.94 7.99 -7.30
C ASP A 53 -9.89 7.02 -8.01
N LEU A 54 -9.99 5.76 -7.54
CA LEU A 54 -11.01 4.87 -8.03
C LEU A 54 -12.33 5.28 -7.38
N GLN A 55 -13.25 5.85 -8.17
CA GLN A 55 -14.64 6.14 -7.78
C GLN A 55 -15.44 4.85 -7.55
N VAL A 56 -14.98 4.02 -6.62
CA VAL A 56 -15.51 2.69 -6.29
C VAL A 56 -15.38 2.44 -4.78
N CYS A 57 -16.29 1.67 -4.21
CA CYS A 57 -16.11 1.12 -2.87
C CYS A 57 -15.12 -0.05 -2.90
N ALA A 58 -14.30 -0.14 -1.85
CA ALA A 58 -13.48 -1.31 -1.58
C ALA A 58 -14.35 -2.58 -1.48
N ASP A 59 -13.80 -3.77 -1.74
CA ASP A 59 -14.56 -5.00 -1.58
C ASP A 59 -14.95 -5.20 -0.09
N PRO A 60 -16.23 -5.36 0.26
CA PRO A 60 -16.67 -5.48 1.66
C PRO A 60 -16.37 -6.86 2.27
N GLY A 61 -15.70 -7.76 1.55
CA GLY A 61 -15.41 -9.12 1.93
C GLY A 61 -16.60 -10.06 1.79
N ILE A 62 -16.37 -11.33 2.16
CA ILE A 62 -17.39 -12.37 2.29
C ILE A 62 -17.29 -12.90 3.72
N PRO A 63 -18.40 -12.96 4.49
CA PRO A 63 -18.37 -13.53 5.84
C PRO A 63 -17.97 -15.01 5.79
N GLU A 64 -17.19 -15.43 6.79
CA GLU A 64 -16.91 -16.85 7.01
C GLU A 64 -18.22 -17.62 7.19
N ASN A 65 -18.34 -18.84 6.64
CA ASN A 65 -19.58 -19.64 6.67
C ASN A 65 -20.79 -18.92 6.04
N GLY A 66 -20.54 -18.04 5.07
CA GLY A 66 -21.57 -17.30 4.37
C GLY A 66 -21.23 -16.97 2.93
N PHE A 67 -22.09 -16.18 2.31
CA PHE A 67 -21.99 -15.78 0.91
C PHE A 67 -22.47 -14.34 0.72
N ARG A 68 -21.91 -13.67 -0.29
CA ARG A 68 -22.27 -12.31 -0.69
C ARG A 68 -22.78 -12.28 -2.12
N THR A 69 -23.77 -11.44 -2.39
CA THR A 69 -24.25 -11.13 -3.75
C THR A 69 -24.09 -9.63 -4.04
N PRO A 70 -23.40 -9.23 -5.12
CA PRO A 70 -22.65 -10.08 -6.06
C PRO A 70 -21.39 -10.68 -5.40
N SER A 71 -20.91 -11.82 -5.91
CA SER A 71 -19.74 -12.53 -5.36
C SER A 71 -18.43 -11.79 -5.59
N GLY A 72 -18.35 -10.96 -6.62
CA GLY A 72 -17.21 -10.11 -6.92
C GLY A 72 -17.57 -9.02 -7.92
N GLY A 73 -16.56 -8.22 -8.28
CA GLY A 73 -16.69 -7.13 -9.25
C GLY A 73 -16.26 -5.79 -8.67
N VAL A 74 -16.46 -4.76 -9.47
CA VAL A 74 -16.21 -3.37 -9.10
C VAL A 74 -17.50 -2.75 -8.58
N PHE A 75 -17.43 -2.12 -7.41
CA PHE A 75 -18.61 -1.56 -6.72
C PHE A 75 -18.65 -0.05 -6.89
N PHE A 76 -19.38 0.44 -7.88
CA PHE A 76 -19.62 1.88 -8.08
C PHE A 76 -20.60 2.44 -7.04
N GLU A 77 -20.71 3.76 -6.97
CA GLU A 77 -21.77 4.45 -6.21
C GLU A 77 -23.15 3.85 -6.53
N GLY A 78 -23.94 3.56 -5.49
CA GLY A 78 -25.24 2.92 -5.59
C GLY A 78 -25.20 1.38 -5.62
N SER A 79 -24.03 0.75 -5.70
CA SER A 79 -23.91 -0.71 -5.63
C SER A 79 -24.38 -1.27 -4.29
N VAL A 80 -25.03 -2.44 -4.33
CA VAL A 80 -25.56 -3.11 -3.13
C VAL A 80 -24.90 -4.48 -2.95
N ALA A 81 -24.26 -4.67 -1.79
CA ALA A 81 -23.80 -5.96 -1.33
C ALA A 81 -24.84 -6.58 -0.38
N ARG A 82 -25.29 -7.81 -0.65
CA ARG A 82 -26.22 -8.58 0.20
C ARG A 82 -25.50 -9.77 0.80
N PHE A 83 -25.68 -10.00 2.10
CA PHE A 83 -25.00 -11.04 2.85
C PHE A 83 -25.99 -12.10 3.33
N HIS A 84 -25.55 -13.34 3.28
CA HIS A 84 -26.31 -14.51 3.71
C HIS A 84 -25.36 -15.51 4.36
N CYS A 85 -25.91 -16.39 5.20
CA CYS A 85 -25.14 -17.42 5.89
C CYS A 85 -25.53 -18.81 5.39
N GLN A 86 -24.61 -19.76 5.53
CA GLN A 86 -24.88 -21.18 5.32
C GLN A 86 -25.85 -21.72 6.38
N ASP A 87 -26.43 -22.88 6.13
CA ASP A 87 -27.33 -23.54 7.07
C ASP A 87 -26.65 -23.78 8.43
N GLY A 88 -27.38 -23.53 9.52
CA GLY A 88 -26.85 -23.61 10.88
C GLY A 88 -26.12 -22.37 11.37
N PHE A 89 -26.02 -21.31 10.56
CA PHE A 89 -25.46 -20.02 10.95
C PHE A 89 -26.47 -18.88 10.80
N LYS A 90 -26.44 -17.91 11.72
CA LYS A 90 -27.18 -16.65 11.61
C LYS A 90 -26.28 -15.48 11.30
N LEU A 91 -26.78 -14.59 10.46
CA LEU A 91 -26.13 -13.32 10.18
C LEU A 91 -26.28 -12.37 11.38
N LYS A 92 -25.17 -11.79 11.81
CA LYS A 92 -25.10 -10.67 12.76
C LYS A 92 -24.52 -9.46 12.04
N GLY A 93 -25.10 -8.29 12.27
CA GLY A 93 -24.79 -7.06 11.55
C GLY A 93 -25.72 -6.83 10.36
N ALA A 94 -25.26 -6.08 9.37
CA ALA A 94 -26.08 -5.66 8.23
C ALA A 94 -26.36 -6.80 7.23
N THR A 95 -27.63 -7.02 6.86
CA THR A 95 -28.02 -7.94 5.77
C THR A 95 -27.69 -7.39 4.39
N LYS A 96 -27.61 -6.06 4.26
CA LYS A 96 -27.23 -5.37 3.03
C LYS A 96 -26.40 -4.13 3.36
N ARG A 97 -25.46 -3.81 2.48
CA ARG A 97 -24.64 -2.59 2.53
C ARG A 97 -24.71 -1.88 1.18
N LEU A 98 -24.77 -0.56 1.23
CA LEU A 98 -24.87 0.31 0.06
C LEU A 98 -23.59 1.14 -0.08
N CYS A 99 -23.03 1.17 -1.29
CA CYS A 99 -21.89 2.00 -1.62
C CYS A 99 -22.37 3.44 -1.85
N LEU A 100 -21.98 4.38 -0.99
CA LEU A 100 -22.41 5.78 -1.03
C LEU A 100 -21.23 6.73 -0.99
N LYS A 101 -21.39 7.90 -1.61
CA LYS A 101 -20.40 8.98 -1.50
C LYS A 101 -20.56 9.72 -0.17
N HIS A 102 -19.47 9.76 0.59
CA HIS A 102 -19.37 10.51 1.83
C HIS A 102 -19.15 12.00 1.55
N PHE A 103 -19.35 12.84 2.56
CA PHE A 103 -19.19 14.30 2.44
C PHE A 103 -17.77 14.75 2.06
N ASN A 104 -16.75 13.99 2.47
CA ASN A 104 -15.34 14.21 2.10
C ASN A 104 -15.02 13.83 0.64
N GLY A 105 -16.00 13.35 -0.13
CA GLY A 105 -15.84 12.95 -1.52
C GLY A 105 -15.47 11.48 -1.75
N THR A 106 -15.14 10.71 -0.70
CA THR A 106 -14.77 9.29 -0.81
C THR A 106 -16.01 8.39 -0.87
N LEU A 107 -15.91 7.23 -1.54
CA LEU A 107 -16.97 6.22 -1.53
C LEU A 107 -16.76 5.21 -0.40
N GLY A 108 -17.85 4.86 0.30
CA GLY A 108 -17.81 3.93 1.43
C GLY A 108 -19.09 3.13 1.61
N TRP A 109 -18.98 2.02 2.34
CA TRP A 109 -20.12 1.15 2.64
C TRP A 109 -20.91 1.64 3.84
N ILE A 110 -22.23 1.73 3.63
CA ILE A 110 -23.19 2.08 4.68
C ILE A 110 -24.21 0.93 4.84
N PRO A 111 -24.39 0.37 6.05
CA PRO A 111 -23.66 0.72 7.27
C PRO A 111 -22.21 0.21 7.22
N SER A 112 -21.34 0.77 8.07
CA SER A 112 -19.88 0.56 8.00
C SER A 112 -19.37 -0.65 8.80
N ASP A 113 -20.19 -1.24 9.66
CA ASP A 113 -19.93 -2.50 10.34
C ASP A 113 -19.88 -3.70 9.38
N ASN A 114 -19.09 -4.71 9.73
CA ASN A 114 -18.99 -5.95 8.97
C ASN A 114 -20.12 -6.92 9.36
N SER A 115 -20.62 -7.64 8.36
CA SER A 115 -21.58 -8.73 8.56
C SER A 115 -20.80 -10.01 8.88
N ILE A 116 -21.21 -10.75 9.92
CA ILE A 116 -20.59 -12.02 10.32
C ILE A 116 -21.64 -13.11 10.44
N CYS A 117 -21.27 -14.36 10.13
CA CYS A 117 -22.12 -15.53 10.36
C CYS A 117 -21.68 -16.24 11.63
N VAL A 118 -22.57 -16.34 12.60
CA VAL A 118 -22.33 -17.04 13.86
C VAL A 118 -23.13 -18.33 13.87
N GLN A 119 -22.57 -19.43 14.38
CA GLN A 119 -23.34 -20.67 14.52
C GLN A 119 -24.54 -20.39 15.42
N GLU A 120 -25.72 -20.77 14.94
CA GLU A 120 -26.86 -20.95 15.81
C GLU A 120 -26.55 -22.22 16.57
N ALA A 121 -26.02 -22.09 17.80
CA ALA A 121 -25.89 -23.21 18.71
C ALA A 121 -27.22 -23.95 18.66
N ALA A 122 -27.19 -25.18 18.12
CA ALA A 122 -28.38 -25.95 17.83
C ALA A 122 -29.28 -25.79 19.05
N SER A 123 -30.41 -25.10 18.88
CA SER A 123 -31.39 -24.93 19.96
C SER A 123 -31.59 -26.34 20.47
N ALA A 124 -31.04 -26.60 21.67
CA ALA A 124 -30.94 -27.93 22.21
C ALA A 124 -32.31 -28.52 22.03
N ARG A 125 -32.36 -29.58 21.23
CA ARG A 125 -33.53 -30.40 20.97
C ARG A 125 -34.22 -30.59 22.32
N LEU A 126 -35.21 -29.76 22.64
CA LEU A 126 -36.22 -30.11 23.63
C LEU A 126 -36.99 -31.21 22.92
N GLU A 127 -36.50 -32.44 23.03
CA GLU A 127 -37.34 -33.61 22.93
C GLU A 127 -38.05 -33.75 24.28
N PRO A 128 -39.37 -33.52 24.35
CA PRO A 128 -40.17 -33.97 25.47
C PRO A 128 -40.53 -35.44 25.23
N ALA A 129 -40.02 -36.35 26.06
CA ALA A 129 -40.63 -37.63 26.40
C ALA A 129 -40.02 -38.17 27.70
#